data_AF-A0A3B4GD84-F1
#
_entry.id   AF-A0A3B4GD84-F1
#
_cell.length_a   1.000
_cell.length_b   1.000
_cell.length_c   1.000
_cell.angle_alpha   90.00
_cell.angle_beta   90.00
_cell.angle_gamma   90.00
#
_symmetry.space_group_name_H-M   'P 1'
#
loop_
_entity.id
_entity.type
_entity.pdbx_description
1 polymer ?
#
loop_
_entity_poly.entity_id
_entity_poly.type
_entity_poly.pdbx_seq_one_letter_code
_entity_poly.pdbx_strand_id
1 'polypeptide(L)'
;MDNSEESAIELHGDEEIIEVIDLNDTEPGPDDLADDLEDVDFDDAGNAGDDNDGWETEDEMEAEAEQDDSDLTFNKHTGSVFCVRLDPATNSLAVSGGEDDKAYVWRVSDGEVLLECTGHKDSVTCAMFSHDSSLVASGDMSGLIKVWKVETKEEIWSFEVGDLEVRVCVLQPDFDRLLWAFFICSSALKERTIQSVTIYRSERCFKTFTEMHVVYAVCLLTGQDGHQGALTCLACNKDGSLMLTGSVDGCAKLINITTGKVVGAFSVEGGKGKGSKDEEESNSVESVGFCNILPLIAVAYLDGTLAIYDLSTQALRHRCRHEAGIVHLRWEQSSSVVSTCSLDGALRLWDARSGNLVAEYKGHTAEILDFTMNREATLAVTASGDNQVKVFCLQRPDR
;
A
#
# COMPACT_ATOMS: atom_id res chain seq x y z
N MET A 1 37.08 -20.42 59.14
CA MET A 1 38.53 -20.28 58.86
C MET A 1 38.62 -20.15 57.36
N ASP A 2 39.01 -19.06 56.75
CA ASP A 2 39.55 -17.78 57.19
C ASP A 2 39.30 -16.77 56.03
N ASN A 3 39.47 -15.50 56.33
CA ASN A 3 39.13 -14.31 55.55
C ASN A 3 40.19 -13.97 54.45
N SER A 4 39.95 -12.84 53.75
CA SER A 4 40.90 -11.94 53.06
C SER A 4 41.26 -12.22 51.58
N GLU A 5 41.51 -11.25 50.68
CA GLU A 5 41.24 -9.82 50.52
C GLU A 5 41.60 -9.46 49.06
N GLU A 6 41.20 -8.27 48.62
CA GLU A 6 41.32 -7.73 47.25
C GLU A 6 42.74 -7.37 46.77
N SER A 7 42.81 -7.18 45.45
CA SER A 7 43.60 -6.18 44.69
C SER A 7 44.99 -6.55 44.13
N ALA A 8 45.08 -6.54 42.80
CA ALA A 8 46.09 -5.79 42.04
C ALA A 8 45.66 -5.67 40.56
N ILE A 9 45.77 -4.46 40.02
CA ILE A 9 45.46 -4.03 38.64
C ILE A 9 46.73 -4.18 37.79
N GLU A 10 46.63 -4.57 36.52
CA GLU A 10 47.57 -4.11 35.48
C GLU A 10 46.93 -4.11 34.08
N LEU A 11 47.19 -3.02 33.35
CA LEU A 11 46.59 -2.57 32.08
C LEU A 11 47.37 -3.07 30.85
N HIS A 12 46.66 -3.22 29.72
CA HIS A 12 46.96 -2.71 28.36
C HIS A 12 46.70 -3.70 27.22
N GLY A 13 46.03 -3.22 26.17
CA GLY A 13 46.28 -3.64 24.79
C GLY A 13 45.04 -3.82 23.92
N ASP A 14 44.35 -2.72 23.60
CA ASP A 14 43.45 -2.66 22.44
C ASP A 14 44.32 -2.54 21.17
N GLU A 15 44.15 -3.44 20.20
CA GLU A 15 44.69 -3.29 18.84
C GLU A 15 43.53 -3.01 17.87
N GLU A 16 43.30 -1.73 17.59
CA GLU A 16 42.62 -1.26 16.38
C GLU A 16 43.64 -1.18 15.23
N ILE A 17 43.34 -1.82 14.10
CA ILE A 17 44.12 -1.72 12.87
C ILE A 17 43.54 -0.59 12.02
N ILE A 18 44.31 0.48 11.86
CA ILE A 18 44.06 1.60 10.95
C ILE A 18 44.78 1.27 9.63
N GLU A 19 44.05 1.11 8.54
CA GLU A 19 44.63 1.12 7.18
C GLU A 19 44.72 2.56 6.67
N VAL A 20 45.94 2.97 6.34
CA VAL A 20 46.30 4.25 5.73
C VAL A 20 46.17 4.11 4.21
N ILE A 21 45.35 4.95 3.58
CA ILE A 21 45.30 5.09 2.13
C ILE A 21 46.11 6.33 1.76
N ASP A 22 47.18 6.13 0.99
CA ASP A 22 48.00 7.21 0.42
C ASP A 22 47.21 7.95 -0.67
N LEU A 23 46.90 9.22 -0.40
CA LEU A 23 46.42 10.18 -1.39
C LEU A 23 47.63 10.77 -2.10
N ASN A 24 47.82 10.42 -3.37
CA ASN A 24 48.82 11.05 -4.21
C ASN A 24 48.20 12.29 -4.88
N ASP A 25 48.52 13.46 -4.35
CA ASP A 25 48.22 14.77 -4.90
C ASP A 25 49.03 15.00 -6.19
N THR A 26 48.36 15.38 -7.28
CA THR A 26 49.00 16.12 -8.37
C THR A 26 47.99 17.09 -8.96
N GLU A 27 48.03 18.33 -8.50
CA GLU A 27 47.29 19.43 -9.11
C GLU A 27 47.92 19.81 -10.47
N PRO A 28 47.13 20.04 -11.53
CA PRO A 28 47.63 20.68 -12.75
C PRO A 28 47.66 22.21 -12.59
N GLY A 29 48.83 22.81 -12.86
CA GLY A 29 49.01 24.26 -12.92
C GLY A 29 48.45 24.88 -14.21
N PRO A 30 48.22 26.20 -14.25
CA PRO A 30 47.61 26.87 -15.38
C PRO A 30 48.69 27.29 -16.38
N ASP A 31 48.91 26.52 -17.46
CA ASP A 31 49.57 27.06 -18.66
C ASP A 31 49.48 26.20 -19.96
N ASP A 32 48.70 25.12 -20.02
CA ASP A 32 48.58 24.33 -21.27
C ASP A 32 47.34 24.69 -22.10
N LEU A 33 47.26 25.96 -22.52
CA LEU A 33 46.34 26.42 -23.57
C LEU A 33 47.12 27.13 -24.68
N ALA A 34 47.76 26.36 -25.55
CA ALA A 34 48.06 26.76 -26.93
C ALA A 34 48.53 25.54 -27.73
N ASP A 35 48.28 25.61 -29.04
CA ASP A 35 48.79 24.74 -30.12
C ASP A 35 47.97 23.47 -30.40
N ASP A 36 46.93 23.65 -31.24
CA ASP A 36 46.75 22.85 -32.46
C ASP A 36 45.67 23.50 -33.36
N LEU A 37 46.11 24.52 -34.09
CA LEU A 37 45.41 25.11 -35.24
C LEU A 37 46.41 25.11 -36.40
N GLU A 38 46.40 24.07 -37.24
CA GLU A 38 46.89 24.14 -38.63
C GLU A 38 46.04 23.23 -39.55
N ASP A 39 45.27 23.91 -40.40
CA ASP A 39 45.10 23.72 -41.84
C ASP A 39 44.68 22.36 -42.43
N VAL A 40 43.47 22.34 -42.99
CA VAL A 40 43.22 21.61 -44.25
C VAL A 40 42.36 22.47 -45.19
N ASP A 41 42.95 22.74 -46.34
CA ASP A 41 42.51 23.69 -47.37
C ASP A 41 41.20 23.31 -48.09
N PHE A 42 40.53 24.39 -48.53
CA PHE A 42 39.43 24.48 -49.48
C PHE A 42 39.87 24.14 -50.92
N ASP A 43 39.00 23.46 -51.66
CA ASP A 43 38.81 23.56 -53.13
C ASP A 43 37.42 22.96 -53.43
N ASP A 44 36.55 23.42 -54.33
CA ASP A 44 36.32 24.64 -55.10
C ASP A 44 34.89 24.48 -55.67
N ALA A 45 34.30 25.57 -56.12
CA ALA A 45 32.90 25.81 -56.40
C ALA A 45 32.25 24.99 -57.53
N GLY A 46 30.95 24.73 -57.33
CA GLY A 46 29.93 24.99 -58.36
C GLY A 46 29.18 23.76 -58.89
N ASN A 47 27.89 23.63 -58.51
CA ASN A 47 26.79 23.72 -59.49
C ASN A 47 25.43 23.78 -58.77
N ALA A 48 24.52 24.57 -59.33
CA ALA A 48 23.11 24.68 -58.94
C ALA A 48 22.27 23.57 -59.59
N GLY A 49 21.16 23.21 -58.96
CA GLY A 49 20.16 22.24 -59.42
C GLY A 49 19.83 21.32 -58.24
N ASP A 50 18.70 21.54 -57.57
CA ASP A 50 17.44 20.84 -57.85
C ASP A 50 17.57 19.36 -57.48
N ASP A 51 16.80 18.96 -56.46
CA ASP A 51 16.26 17.62 -56.19
C ASP A 51 15.78 17.59 -54.73
N ASN A 52 14.63 18.25 -54.57
CA ASN A 52 13.65 17.95 -53.54
C ASN A 52 13.11 16.54 -53.81
N ASP A 53 13.62 15.52 -53.12
CA ASP A 53 13.05 14.17 -53.15
C ASP A 53 13.23 13.45 -51.80
N GLY A 54 12.10 13.28 -51.10
CA GLY A 54 11.72 11.98 -50.54
C GLY A 54 12.37 11.57 -49.22
N TRP A 55 11.92 12.17 -48.11
CA TRP A 55 11.82 11.46 -46.84
C TRP A 55 10.46 11.78 -46.20
N GLU A 56 9.40 11.18 -46.77
CA GLU A 56 8.20 10.89 -45.99
C GLU A 56 8.57 9.78 -45.01
N THR A 57 9.03 10.14 -43.82
CA THR A 57 8.90 9.21 -42.69
C THR A 57 7.44 9.27 -42.27
N GLU A 58 6.62 8.46 -42.93
CA GLU A 58 5.37 7.92 -42.38
C GLU A 58 5.73 6.99 -41.20
N ASP A 59 6.42 7.53 -40.20
CA ASP A 59 6.47 6.97 -38.86
C ASP A 59 5.56 7.84 -37.99
N GLU A 60 4.30 7.96 -38.41
CA GLU A 60 3.22 8.13 -37.44
C GLU A 60 3.30 6.88 -36.57
N MET A 61 4.05 6.97 -35.46
CA MET A 61 3.89 6.07 -34.32
C MET A 61 2.39 6.01 -34.07
N GLU A 62 1.75 4.92 -34.49
CA GLU A 62 0.45 4.56 -33.96
C GLU A 62 0.65 4.52 -32.45
N ALA A 63 0.17 5.54 -31.75
CA ALA A 63 0.10 5.50 -30.31
C ALA A 63 -0.70 4.25 -29.98
N GLU A 64 -0.01 3.20 -29.51
CA GLU A 64 -0.61 1.98 -28.99
C GLU A 64 -1.77 2.44 -28.09
N ALA A 65 -3.01 2.19 -28.53
CA ALA A 65 -4.17 2.70 -27.84
C ALA A 65 -4.09 2.22 -26.38
N GLU A 66 -4.06 3.15 -25.43
CA GLU A 66 -4.01 2.83 -24.00
C GLU A 66 -5.17 1.87 -23.68
N GLN A 67 -4.84 0.64 -23.31
CA GLN A 67 -5.83 -0.38 -23.00
C GLN A 67 -6.54 0.01 -21.69
N ASP A 68 -7.82 0.36 -21.79
CA ASP A 68 -8.70 0.62 -20.64
C ASP A 68 -9.83 -0.42 -20.59
N ASP A 69 -9.73 -1.33 -19.62
CA ASP A 69 -10.69 -2.40 -19.35
C ASP A 69 -11.81 -1.95 -18.39
N SER A 70 -11.89 -0.66 -18.01
CA SER A 70 -12.88 -0.16 -17.05
C SER A 70 -14.27 0.01 -17.68
N ASP A 71 -15.31 -0.36 -16.91
CA ASP A 71 -16.71 -0.15 -17.31
C ASP A 71 -17.17 1.29 -17.02
N LEU A 72 -16.60 1.88 -15.96
CA LEU A 72 -16.92 3.23 -15.54
C LEU A 72 -15.68 3.91 -14.99
N THR A 73 -15.48 5.16 -15.40
CA THR A 73 -14.48 6.07 -14.83
C THR A 73 -15.17 7.21 -14.09
N PHE A 74 -14.90 7.33 -12.80
CA PHE A 74 -15.35 8.43 -11.95
C PHE A 74 -14.21 9.46 -11.79
N ASN A 75 -14.44 10.67 -12.28
CA ASN A 75 -13.41 11.70 -12.48
C ASN A 75 -13.77 13.04 -11.80
N LYS A 76 -14.42 12.98 -10.64
CA LYS A 76 -14.79 14.19 -9.89
C LYS A 76 -13.70 14.71 -8.96
N HIS A 77 -12.77 13.84 -8.56
CA HIS A 77 -11.62 14.27 -7.77
C HIS A 77 -10.69 15.12 -8.63
N THR A 78 -10.14 16.19 -8.04
CA THR A 78 -9.16 17.07 -8.71
C THR A 78 -7.71 16.77 -8.30
N GLY A 79 -7.51 15.77 -7.44
CA GLY A 79 -6.21 15.31 -6.95
C GLY A 79 -6.27 13.80 -6.67
N SER A 80 -5.14 13.25 -6.20
CA SER A 80 -4.94 11.80 -6.07
C SER A 80 -6.04 11.17 -5.22
N VAL A 81 -6.55 10.00 -5.61
CA VAL A 81 -7.59 9.32 -4.82
C VAL A 81 -6.93 8.28 -3.92
N PHE A 82 -6.94 8.55 -2.62
CA PHE A 82 -6.23 7.73 -1.62
C PHE A 82 -7.01 6.51 -1.16
N CYS A 83 -8.33 6.55 -1.20
CA CYS A 83 -9.14 5.46 -0.65
C CYS A 83 -10.43 5.24 -1.41
N VAL A 84 -10.89 3.98 -1.43
CA VAL A 84 -12.20 3.61 -1.97
C VAL A 84 -12.83 2.42 -1.27
N ARG A 85 -14.13 2.49 -0.98
CA ARG A 85 -14.90 1.39 -0.40
C ARG A 85 -16.25 1.24 -1.09
N LEU A 86 -16.65 -0.01 -1.32
CA LEU A 86 -17.99 -0.34 -1.78
C LEU A 86 -18.97 -0.37 -0.62
N ASP A 87 -20.21 -0.07 -0.93
CA ASP A 87 -21.32 -0.28 -0.01
C ASP A 87 -21.49 -1.79 0.30
N PRO A 88 -21.33 -2.21 1.57
CA PRO A 88 -21.40 -3.61 1.95
C PRO A 88 -22.79 -4.24 1.82
N ALA A 89 -23.89 -3.47 1.85
CA ALA A 89 -25.23 -4.05 1.81
C ALA A 89 -25.77 -4.23 0.38
N THR A 90 -25.58 -3.23 -0.49
CA THR A 90 -26.17 -3.25 -1.83
C THR A 90 -25.16 -3.36 -2.97
N ASN A 91 -23.87 -3.12 -2.72
CA ASN A 91 -22.82 -2.96 -3.74
C ASN A 91 -23.16 -1.90 -4.82
N SER A 92 -24.16 -1.05 -4.60
CA SER A 92 -24.63 -0.09 -5.61
C SER A 92 -23.99 1.29 -5.47
N LEU A 93 -23.42 1.57 -4.30
CA LEU A 93 -22.72 2.80 -3.99
C LEU A 93 -21.24 2.51 -3.71
N ALA A 94 -20.41 3.49 -4.02
CA ALA A 94 -19.02 3.54 -3.60
C ALA A 94 -18.77 4.86 -2.89
N VAL A 95 -17.79 4.86 -1.99
CA VAL A 95 -17.24 6.06 -1.37
C VAL A 95 -15.77 6.14 -1.70
N SER A 96 -15.32 7.30 -2.16
CA SER A 96 -13.92 7.60 -2.44
C SER A 96 -13.49 8.87 -1.73
N GLY A 97 -12.22 8.93 -1.32
CA GLY A 97 -11.61 10.10 -0.67
C GLY A 97 -10.26 10.41 -1.31
N GLY A 98 -9.96 11.70 -1.50
CA GLY A 98 -8.78 12.14 -2.23
C GLY A 98 -8.08 13.35 -1.64
N GLU A 99 -7.04 13.76 -2.36
CA GLU A 99 -6.16 14.91 -2.08
C GLU A 99 -6.87 16.26 -2.26
N ASP A 100 -8.06 16.27 -2.84
CA ASP A 100 -8.89 17.46 -3.04
C ASP A 100 -9.69 17.87 -1.81
N ASP A 101 -9.31 17.39 -0.62
CA ASP A 101 -9.98 17.59 0.67
C ASP A 101 -11.45 17.17 0.66
N LYS A 102 -11.80 16.21 -0.22
CA LYS A 102 -13.17 15.76 -0.41
C LYS A 102 -13.28 14.26 -0.39
N ALA A 103 -14.44 13.81 0.07
CA ALA A 103 -14.94 12.49 -0.25
C ALA A 103 -16.23 12.59 -1.06
N TYR A 104 -16.47 11.59 -1.90
CA TYR A 104 -17.71 11.48 -2.66
C TYR A 104 -18.36 10.14 -2.39
N VAL A 105 -19.67 10.15 -2.19
CA VAL A 105 -20.51 8.95 -2.28
C VAL A 105 -21.21 9.00 -3.62
N TRP A 106 -21.05 7.96 -4.42
CA TRP A 106 -21.52 7.93 -5.80
C TRP A 106 -22.04 6.54 -6.17
N ARG A 107 -22.88 6.48 -7.21
CA ARG A 107 -23.47 5.24 -7.68
C ARG A 107 -22.54 4.54 -8.67
N VAL A 108 -22.28 3.26 -8.43
CA VAL A 108 -21.35 2.44 -9.20
C VAL A 108 -21.80 2.23 -10.66
N SER A 109 -23.11 2.26 -10.92
CA SER A 109 -23.64 1.95 -12.27
C SER A 109 -23.48 3.06 -13.30
N ASP A 110 -23.43 4.32 -12.86
CA ASP A 110 -23.44 5.49 -13.76
C ASP A 110 -22.52 6.64 -13.31
N GLY A 111 -21.89 6.53 -12.14
CA GLY A 111 -21.02 7.57 -11.59
C GLY A 111 -21.77 8.76 -11.02
N GLU A 112 -23.10 8.67 -10.82
CA GLU A 112 -23.87 9.77 -10.25
C GLU A 112 -23.41 10.05 -8.81
N VAL A 113 -23.04 11.29 -8.52
CA VAL A 113 -22.69 11.73 -7.16
C VAL A 113 -23.96 11.87 -6.33
N LEU A 114 -24.08 11.07 -5.27
CA LEU A 114 -25.17 11.16 -4.30
C LEU A 114 -24.88 12.19 -3.22
N LEU A 115 -23.66 12.21 -2.69
CA LEU A 115 -23.23 13.07 -1.61
C LEU A 115 -21.78 13.52 -1.85
N GLU A 116 -21.55 14.82 -1.70
CA GLU A 116 -20.23 15.43 -1.64
C GLU A 116 -19.90 15.77 -0.19
N CYS A 117 -18.92 15.08 0.37
CA CYS A 117 -18.47 15.23 1.76
C CYS A 117 -17.41 16.34 1.83
N THR A 118 -17.86 17.60 1.96
CA THR A 118 -16.99 18.79 2.00
C THR A 118 -16.64 19.25 3.42
N GLY A 119 -15.67 20.15 3.55
CA GLY A 119 -15.36 20.80 4.84
C GLY A 119 -14.32 20.06 5.68
N HIS A 120 -13.61 19.10 5.08
CA HIS A 120 -12.32 18.63 5.57
C HIS A 120 -11.28 19.76 5.49
N LYS A 121 -10.24 19.69 6.32
CA LYS A 121 -9.17 20.71 6.37
C LYS A 121 -7.93 20.31 5.57
N ASP A 122 -7.87 19.04 5.16
CA ASP A 122 -6.75 18.42 4.47
C ASP A 122 -7.26 17.17 3.72
N SER A 123 -6.33 16.48 3.05
CA SER A 123 -6.57 15.33 2.19
C SER A 123 -7.34 14.23 2.92
N VAL A 124 -8.39 13.71 2.29
CA VAL A 124 -9.20 12.62 2.83
C VAL A 124 -8.51 11.28 2.54
N THR A 125 -7.87 10.72 3.56
CA THR A 125 -7.07 9.49 3.45
C THR A 125 -7.87 8.22 3.67
N CYS A 126 -9.05 8.33 4.29
CA CYS A 126 -9.91 7.18 4.50
C CYS A 126 -11.39 7.55 4.42
N ALA A 127 -12.17 6.66 3.83
CA ALA A 127 -13.62 6.75 3.80
C ALA A 127 -14.24 5.35 3.80
N MET A 128 -15.37 5.17 4.50
CA MET A 128 -16.10 3.90 4.51
C MET A 128 -17.59 4.06 4.78
N PHE A 129 -18.35 3.03 4.42
CA PHE A 129 -19.75 2.88 4.84
C PHE A 129 -19.87 2.22 6.22
N SER A 130 -21.00 2.46 6.89
CA SER A 130 -21.50 1.57 7.93
C SER A 130 -21.98 0.24 7.33
N HIS A 131 -22.04 -0.81 8.14
CA HIS A 131 -22.48 -2.14 7.68
C HIS A 131 -23.91 -2.14 7.11
N ASP A 132 -24.76 -1.23 7.60
CA ASP A 132 -26.14 -1.03 7.12
C ASP A 132 -26.25 0.03 6.01
N SER A 133 -25.11 0.57 5.53
CA SER A 133 -25.03 1.53 4.43
C SER A 133 -25.69 2.89 4.70
N SER A 134 -26.14 3.11 5.94
CA SER A 134 -26.89 4.31 6.30
C SER A 134 -25.98 5.52 6.55
N LEU A 135 -24.73 5.26 6.94
CA LEU A 135 -23.73 6.26 7.28
C LEU A 135 -22.46 6.07 6.48
N VAL A 136 -21.74 7.18 6.31
CA VAL A 136 -20.38 7.20 5.78
C VAL A 136 -19.49 7.93 6.78
N ALA A 137 -18.33 7.35 7.09
CA ALA A 137 -17.26 8.02 7.82
C ALA A 137 -16.16 8.43 6.84
N SER A 138 -15.61 9.63 7.03
CA SER A 138 -14.44 10.13 6.32
C SER A 138 -13.43 10.70 7.32
N GLY A 139 -12.15 10.47 7.08
CA GLY A 139 -11.05 10.99 7.90
C GLY A 139 -9.98 11.65 7.04
N ASP A 140 -9.53 12.83 7.46
CA ASP A 140 -8.47 13.58 6.77
C ASP A 140 -7.11 13.53 7.50
N MET A 141 -6.06 14.01 6.82
CA MET A 141 -4.70 14.09 7.35
C MET A 141 -4.55 15.07 8.54
N SER A 142 -5.48 16.03 8.69
CA SER A 142 -5.49 16.93 9.85
C SER A 142 -6.00 16.27 11.14
N GLY A 143 -6.47 15.01 11.05
CA GLY A 143 -7.08 14.29 12.16
C GLY A 143 -8.55 14.64 12.36
N LEU A 144 -9.20 15.30 11.39
CA LEU A 144 -10.63 15.59 11.42
C LEU A 144 -11.40 14.41 10.82
N ILE A 145 -12.28 13.85 11.63
CA ILE A 145 -13.18 12.76 11.28
C ILE A 145 -14.59 13.35 11.15
N LYS A 146 -15.26 13.04 10.05
CA LYS A 146 -16.65 13.41 9.79
C LYS A 146 -17.49 12.17 9.57
N VAL A 147 -18.75 12.24 10.00
CA VAL A 147 -19.75 11.21 9.76
C VAL A 147 -20.97 11.84 9.11
N TRP A 148 -21.40 11.19 8.04
CA TRP A 148 -22.43 11.65 7.12
C TRP A 148 -23.58 10.65 7.12
N LYS A 149 -24.80 11.16 7.05
CA LYS A 149 -25.97 10.31 6.82
C LYS A 149 -26.29 10.29 5.33
N VAL A 150 -26.26 9.11 4.72
CA VAL A 150 -26.40 8.92 3.26
C VAL A 150 -27.79 9.33 2.77
N GLU A 151 -28.84 9.00 3.52
CA GLU A 151 -30.23 9.31 3.18
C GLU A 151 -30.51 10.82 3.15
N THR A 152 -30.05 11.55 4.17
CA THR A 152 -30.30 13.00 4.30
C THR A 152 -29.25 13.85 3.60
N LYS A 153 -28.12 13.25 3.23
CA LYS A 153 -26.97 13.91 2.60
C LYS A 153 -26.39 15.03 3.46
N GLU A 154 -26.39 14.82 4.77
CA GLU A 154 -25.95 15.82 5.75
C GLU A 154 -24.87 15.25 6.66
N GLU A 155 -23.96 16.12 7.07
CA GLU A 155 -23.04 15.86 8.17
C GLU A 155 -23.82 15.78 9.47
N ILE A 156 -23.69 14.67 10.19
CA ILE A 156 -24.37 14.46 11.48
C ILE A 156 -23.40 14.56 12.66
N TRP A 157 -22.10 14.48 12.40
CA TRP A 157 -21.08 14.52 13.43
C TRP A 157 -19.71 14.85 12.84
N SER A 158 -18.90 15.59 13.61
CA SER A 158 -17.49 15.82 13.33
C SER A 158 -16.68 15.83 14.62
N PHE A 159 -15.44 15.37 14.53
CA PHE A 159 -14.49 15.39 15.64
C PHE A 159 -13.08 15.62 15.14
N GLU A 160 -12.38 16.53 15.81
CA GLU A 160 -10.99 16.85 15.53
C GLU A 160 -10.11 16.26 16.62
N VAL A 161 -9.19 15.38 16.23
CA VAL A 161 -8.18 14.83 17.13
C VAL A 161 -7.12 15.92 17.34
N GLY A 162 -7.21 16.69 18.43
CA GLY A 162 -6.27 17.79 18.68
C GLY A 162 -4.80 17.36 18.80
N ASP A 163 -3.88 18.16 18.25
CA ASP A 163 -2.40 18.16 18.34
C ASP A 163 -1.68 16.80 18.52
N LEU A 164 -2.27 15.73 18.02
CA LEU A 164 -1.59 14.46 17.78
C LEU A 164 -1.25 14.46 16.30
N GLU A 165 0.02 14.28 15.97
CA GLU A 165 0.47 14.06 14.59
C GLU A 165 -0.10 12.71 14.11
N VAL A 166 -1.37 12.72 13.67
CA VAL A 166 -2.09 11.54 13.18
C VAL A 166 -1.64 11.27 11.75
N ARG A 167 -0.90 10.18 11.54
CA ARG A 167 -0.42 9.85 10.18
C ARG A 167 -1.38 9.00 9.35
N VAL A 168 -2.22 8.17 9.98
CA VAL A 168 -3.10 7.24 9.26
C VAL A 168 -4.35 6.94 10.08
N CYS A 169 -5.52 7.15 9.49
CA CYS A 169 -6.81 6.66 9.98
C CYS A 169 -7.18 5.38 9.22
N VAL A 170 -6.76 4.20 9.66
CA VAL A 170 -7.24 2.95 9.06
C VAL A 170 -8.63 2.67 9.58
N LEU A 171 -9.49 2.23 8.67
CA LEU A 171 -10.90 2.11 8.86
C LEU A 171 -11.23 0.72 8.28
N GLN A 172 -11.44 -0.29 9.14
CA GLN A 172 -11.70 -1.67 8.71
C GLN A 172 -13.10 -2.16 9.14
N PRO A 173 -13.89 -2.74 8.23
CA PRO A 173 -15.10 -3.46 8.60
C PRO A 173 -14.76 -4.86 9.16
N ASP A 174 -15.43 -5.26 10.23
CA ASP A 174 -15.58 -6.68 10.57
C ASP A 174 -16.76 -7.24 9.76
N PHE A 175 -16.58 -8.38 9.12
CA PHE A 175 -17.53 -8.94 8.16
C PHE A 175 -18.90 -9.31 8.78
N ASP A 176 -18.99 -9.38 10.11
CA ASP A 176 -20.20 -9.81 10.81
C ASP A 176 -20.77 -8.78 11.81
N ARG A 177 -20.10 -7.64 12.08
CA ARG A 177 -20.52 -6.69 13.13
C ARG A 177 -20.24 -5.23 12.76
N LEU A 178 -21.19 -4.35 13.11
CA LEU A 178 -21.24 -2.88 12.94
C LEU A 178 -20.04 -2.14 13.56
N LEU A 179 -18.83 -2.41 13.11
CA LEU A 179 -17.61 -1.91 13.73
C LEU A 179 -16.88 -0.99 12.75
N TRP A 180 -16.67 0.26 13.18
CA TRP A 180 -15.65 1.14 12.64
C TRP A 180 -14.48 1.09 13.63
N ALA A 181 -13.35 0.55 13.23
CA ALA A 181 -12.10 0.71 13.97
C ALA A 181 -11.38 1.94 13.42
N PHE A 182 -10.99 2.89 14.27
CA PHE A 182 -10.14 4.01 13.89
C PHE A 182 -8.76 3.76 14.46
N PHE A 183 -7.79 3.54 13.59
CA PHE A 183 -6.39 3.50 13.99
C PHE A 183 -5.88 4.93 13.98
N ILE A 184 -5.21 5.39 15.04
CA ILE A 184 -4.58 6.71 15.09
C ILE A 184 -3.11 6.44 15.43
N CYS A 185 -2.22 6.63 14.46
CA CYS A 185 -0.78 6.51 14.69
C CYS A 185 -0.22 7.88 15.07
N SER A 186 0.34 8.02 16.28
CA SER A 186 0.99 9.25 16.78
C SER A 186 2.51 9.10 16.81
N SER A 187 3.23 10.08 16.27
CA SER A 187 4.71 10.16 16.32
C SER A 187 5.27 10.74 17.63
N ALA A 188 4.44 11.10 18.61
CA ALA A 188 4.91 11.75 19.84
C ALA A 188 5.50 10.81 20.91
N LEU A 189 6.08 9.67 20.51
CA LEU A 189 6.76 8.75 21.42
C LEU A 189 8.13 8.38 20.83
N LYS A 190 9.19 8.89 21.46
CA LYS A 190 10.61 8.71 21.12
C LYS A 190 11.12 7.25 21.21
N GLU A 191 10.25 6.26 21.29
CA GLU A 191 10.64 4.86 21.43
C GLU A 191 10.09 4.06 20.24
N ARG A 192 10.98 3.29 19.62
CA ARG A 192 10.77 2.42 18.44
C ARG A 192 9.81 1.25 18.76
N THR A 193 8.59 1.57 19.16
CA THR A 193 7.60 0.62 19.68
C THR A 193 6.24 0.97 19.12
N ILE A 194 5.55 0.00 18.52
CA ILE A 194 4.16 0.13 18.10
C ILE A 194 3.29 0.37 19.34
N GLN A 195 2.54 1.47 19.37
CA GLN A 195 1.61 1.78 20.45
C GLN A 195 0.16 1.91 19.95
N SER A 196 -0.69 1.10 20.57
CA SER A 196 -2.16 1.08 20.57
C SER A 196 -2.90 0.92 19.23
N VAL A 197 -3.63 -0.19 19.12
CA VAL A 197 -4.78 -0.36 18.22
C VAL A 197 -6.04 -0.07 19.03
N THR A 198 -6.77 0.99 18.67
CA THR A 198 -8.03 1.35 19.31
C THR A 198 -9.20 0.80 18.49
N ILE A 199 -9.84 -0.25 19.00
CA ILE A 199 -11.04 -0.83 18.39
C ILE A 199 -12.25 -0.25 19.11
N TYR A 200 -13.11 0.46 18.37
CA TYR A 200 -14.38 0.95 18.92
C TYR A 200 -15.42 -0.15 18.75
N ARG A 201 -15.97 -0.67 19.86
CA ARG A 201 -17.02 -1.69 19.85
C ARG A 201 -18.34 -1.07 20.27
N SER A 202 -19.29 -0.94 19.35
CA SER A 202 -20.67 -0.63 19.72
C SER A 202 -21.49 -1.92 19.75
N GLU A 203 -21.85 -2.39 20.94
CA GLU A 203 -22.74 -3.56 21.09
C GLU A 203 -24.23 -3.19 21.14
N ARG A 204 -24.61 -1.91 20.96
CA ARG A 204 -26.02 -1.52 21.04
C ARG A 204 -26.41 -0.51 19.97
N CYS A 205 -27.39 -0.91 19.19
CA CYS A 205 -28.09 -0.10 18.21
C CYS A 205 -28.61 1.21 18.87
N PHE A 206 -28.23 2.33 18.24
CA PHE A 206 -28.57 3.74 18.45
C PHE A 206 -29.50 4.14 19.61
N LYS A 207 -29.01 5.05 20.47
CA LYS A 207 -29.84 6.18 20.96
C LYS A 207 -29.11 7.46 21.38
N THR A 208 -27.79 7.48 21.52
CA THR A 208 -27.01 8.71 21.73
C THR A 208 -25.54 8.43 21.44
N PHE A 209 -24.86 9.33 20.71
CA PHE A 209 -23.42 9.29 20.38
C PHE A 209 -22.48 9.40 21.61
N THR A 210 -23.01 9.26 22.84
CA THR A 210 -22.29 9.51 24.10
C THR A 210 -21.69 8.25 24.74
N GLU A 211 -22.02 7.05 24.27
CA GLU A 211 -21.54 5.79 24.86
C GLU A 211 -20.89 4.89 23.80
N MET A 212 -19.77 5.34 23.22
CA MET A 212 -18.85 4.42 22.55
C MET A 212 -18.12 3.60 23.62
N HIS A 213 -18.42 2.30 23.72
CA HIS A 213 -17.63 1.40 24.54
C HIS A 213 -16.31 1.09 23.80
N VAL A 214 -15.22 1.70 24.30
CA VAL A 214 -13.87 1.44 23.79
C VAL A 214 -13.44 0.05 24.25
N VAL A 215 -13.17 -0.85 23.31
CA VAL A 215 -12.56 -2.14 23.61
C VAL A 215 -11.15 -2.12 23.05
N TYR A 216 -10.18 -1.90 23.94
CA TYR A 216 -8.77 -1.97 23.60
C TYR A 216 -8.40 -3.43 23.30
N ALA A 217 -7.99 -3.69 22.06
CA ALA A 217 -7.22 -4.89 21.73
C ALA A 217 -5.81 -4.43 21.35
N VAL A 218 -5.00 -4.11 22.35
CA VAL A 218 -3.58 -3.83 22.14
C VAL A 218 -2.84 -5.16 22.11
N CYS A 219 -2.51 -5.66 20.93
CA CYS A 219 -1.52 -6.73 20.82
C CYS A 219 -0.14 -6.08 20.87
N LEU A 220 0.43 -5.96 22.07
CA LEU A 220 1.78 -5.46 22.25
C LEU A 220 2.76 -6.61 21.97
N LEU A 221 3.35 -6.64 20.77
CA LEU A 221 4.41 -7.60 20.43
C LEU A 221 5.75 -7.02 20.86
N THR A 222 6.03 -7.03 22.17
CA THR A 222 7.35 -6.66 22.69
C THR A 222 8.20 -7.90 22.93
N GLY A 223 9.34 -8.00 22.26
CA GLY A 223 10.33 -9.08 22.45
C GLY A 223 11.25 -9.25 21.25
N GLN A 224 12.28 -10.10 21.38
CA GLN A 224 13.19 -10.45 20.27
C GLN A 224 12.46 -11.06 19.05
N ASP A 225 11.29 -11.66 19.26
CA ASP A 225 10.48 -12.26 18.19
C ASP A 225 9.57 -11.26 17.46
N GLY A 226 9.53 -9.99 17.90
CA GLY A 226 8.74 -8.93 17.29
C GLY A 226 9.27 -8.44 15.94
N HIS A 227 8.50 -7.58 15.27
CA HIS A 227 8.97 -6.88 14.08
C HIS A 227 10.08 -5.88 14.43
N GLN A 228 11.05 -5.72 13.53
CA GLN A 228 12.14 -4.75 13.68
C GLN A 228 11.85 -3.42 12.97
N GLY A 229 10.72 -3.35 12.26
CA GLY A 229 10.23 -2.17 11.56
C GLY A 229 8.80 -1.80 11.96
N ALA A 230 8.31 -0.70 11.40
CA ALA A 230 6.91 -0.30 11.54
C ALA A 230 5.98 -1.33 10.89
N LEU A 231 4.81 -1.55 11.47
CA LEU A 231 3.77 -2.35 10.83
C LEU A 231 3.14 -1.53 9.70
N THR A 232 2.89 -2.20 8.59
CA THR A 232 2.26 -1.63 7.39
C THR A 232 0.85 -2.18 7.21
N CYS A 233 0.64 -3.45 7.56
CA CYS A 233 -0.61 -4.14 7.33
C CYS A 233 -0.89 -5.22 8.38
N LEU A 234 -2.17 -5.59 8.50
CA LEU A 234 -2.63 -6.68 9.35
C LEU A 234 -3.85 -7.36 8.73
N ALA A 235 -4.02 -8.65 9.03
CA ALA A 235 -5.20 -9.42 8.70
C ALA A 235 -5.50 -10.42 9.82
N CYS A 236 -6.78 -10.76 9.99
CA CYS A 236 -7.21 -11.83 10.89
C CYS A 236 -7.77 -12.99 10.08
N ASN A 237 -7.62 -14.20 10.59
CA ASN A 237 -8.30 -15.35 10.01
C ASN A 237 -9.80 -15.35 10.38
N LYS A 238 -10.58 -16.19 9.70
CA LYS A 238 -12.05 -16.22 9.81
C LYS A 238 -12.58 -16.50 11.22
N ASP A 239 -11.84 -17.23 12.05
CA ASP A 239 -12.25 -17.55 13.43
C ASP A 239 -11.69 -16.57 14.47
N GLY A 240 -10.86 -15.60 14.06
CA GLY A 240 -10.25 -14.61 14.95
C GLY A 240 -9.23 -15.19 15.93
N SER A 241 -8.70 -16.40 15.69
CA SER A 241 -7.68 -17.02 16.54
C SER A 241 -6.24 -16.69 16.09
N LEU A 242 -6.06 -16.35 14.81
CA LEU A 242 -4.78 -16.00 14.22
C LEU A 242 -4.80 -14.60 13.59
N MET A 243 -3.70 -13.89 13.75
CA MET A 243 -3.41 -12.60 13.13
C MET A 243 -2.15 -12.72 12.30
N LEU A 244 -2.15 -12.14 11.10
CA LEU A 244 -0.98 -12.00 10.26
C LEU A 244 -0.64 -10.51 10.19
N THR A 245 0.59 -10.15 10.50
CA THR A 245 1.09 -8.77 10.47
C THR A 245 2.22 -8.66 9.45
N GLY A 246 2.26 -7.58 8.68
CA GLY A 246 3.35 -7.25 7.76
C GLY A 246 4.06 -5.98 8.21
N SER A 247 5.33 -5.85 7.84
CA SER A 247 6.18 -4.73 8.25
C SER A 247 7.17 -4.32 7.18
N VAL A 248 7.68 -3.09 7.34
CA VAL A 248 8.81 -2.52 6.58
C VAL A 248 10.10 -3.35 6.74
N ASP A 249 10.20 -4.19 7.78
CA ASP A 249 11.32 -5.14 7.96
C ASP A 249 11.33 -6.31 6.95
N GLY A 250 10.39 -6.32 6.00
CA GLY A 250 10.25 -7.33 4.95
C GLY A 250 9.80 -8.69 5.45
N CYS A 251 9.34 -8.77 6.70
CA CYS A 251 8.78 -9.96 7.28
C CYS A 251 7.27 -9.82 7.47
N ALA A 252 6.55 -10.91 7.28
CA ALA A 252 5.21 -11.11 7.80
C ALA A 252 5.26 -12.10 8.97
N LYS A 253 4.53 -11.84 10.06
CA LYS A 253 4.50 -12.71 11.24
C LYS A 253 3.08 -13.19 11.52
N LEU A 254 2.94 -14.48 11.75
CA LEU A 254 1.71 -15.12 12.19
C LEU A 254 1.70 -15.18 13.71
N ILE A 255 0.65 -14.66 14.32
CA ILE A 255 0.51 -14.53 15.77
C ILE A 255 -0.78 -15.22 16.18
N ASN A 256 -0.70 -16.01 17.24
CA ASN A 256 -1.89 -16.53 17.90
C ASN A 256 -2.49 -15.44 18.81
N ILE A 257 -3.70 -15.01 18.53
CA ILE A 257 -4.35 -13.87 19.20
C ILE A 257 -4.60 -14.17 20.68
N THR A 258 -4.97 -15.41 21.03
CA THR A 258 -5.25 -15.79 22.42
C THR A 258 -4.01 -15.80 23.30
N THR A 259 -2.86 -16.20 22.75
CA THR A 259 -1.60 -16.34 23.50
C THR A 259 -0.64 -15.18 23.31
N GLY A 260 -0.82 -14.36 22.28
CA GLY A 260 0.09 -13.29 21.87
C GLY A 260 1.43 -13.79 21.29
N LYS A 261 1.58 -15.11 21.07
CA LYS A 261 2.85 -15.68 20.58
C LYS A 261 2.93 -15.66 19.07
N VAL A 262 4.11 -15.33 18.57
CA VAL A 262 4.48 -15.53 17.16
C VAL A 262 4.62 -17.04 16.93
N VAL A 263 3.83 -17.55 15.98
CA VAL A 263 3.78 -18.98 15.60
C VAL A 263 4.38 -19.25 14.23
N GLY A 264 4.65 -18.20 13.44
CA GLY A 264 5.32 -18.30 12.14
C GLY A 264 5.89 -16.96 11.69
N ALA A 265 6.91 -17.01 10.86
CA ALA A 265 7.51 -15.85 10.22
C ALA A 265 7.76 -16.17 8.74
N PHE A 266 7.39 -15.23 7.87
CA PHE A 266 7.47 -15.37 6.43
C PHE A 266 8.26 -14.22 5.87
N SER A 267 9.29 -14.53 5.13
CA SER A 267 10.04 -13.56 4.34
C SER A 267 10.45 -14.21 3.04
N VAL A 268 10.81 -13.34 2.11
CA VAL A 268 11.18 -13.73 0.77
C VAL A 268 12.48 -13.01 0.46
N GLU A 269 13.57 -13.75 0.26
CA GLU A 269 14.81 -13.15 -0.22
C GLU A 269 14.55 -12.51 -1.60
N GLY A 270 14.88 -11.22 -1.69
CA GLY A 270 14.82 -10.44 -2.92
C GLY A 270 15.80 -11.00 -3.95
N GLY A 271 15.36 -11.13 -5.20
CA GLY A 271 16.26 -11.46 -6.29
C GLY A 271 17.15 -10.25 -6.56
N LYS A 272 18.47 -10.39 -6.41
CA LYS A 272 19.44 -9.33 -6.72
C LYS A 272 19.23 -8.81 -8.15
N GLY A 273 18.83 -7.55 -8.29
CA GLY A 273 19.19 -6.79 -9.49
C GLY A 273 20.72 -6.71 -9.53
N LYS A 274 21.35 -7.21 -10.59
CA LYS A 274 22.80 -7.05 -10.79
C LYS A 274 23.10 -5.55 -10.90
N GLY A 275 23.59 -4.89 -9.86
CA GLY A 275 24.12 -3.54 -10.04
C GLY A 275 24.41 -2.69 -8.80
N SER A 276 23.65 -2.78 -7.71
CA SER A 276 23.88 -1.90 -6.56
C SER A 276 24.73 -2.58 -5.49
N LYS A 277 25.74 -1.84 -5.03
CA LYS A 277 26.68 -2.21 -3.97
C LYS A 277 26.29 -1.52 -2.67
N ASP A 278 25.01 -1.27 -2.50
CA ASP A 278 24.45 -0.49 -1.40
C ASP A 278 23.51 -1.39 -0.59
N GLU A 279 23.39 -1.02 0.67
CA GLU A 279 22.71 -1.66 1.80
C GLU A 279 21.51 -2.53 1.41
N GLU A 280 21.30 -3.66 2.10
CA GLU A 280 20.14 -4.55 1.90
C GLU A 280 18.83 -3.74 1.96
N GLU A 281 18.34 -3.25 0.82
CA GLU A 281 17.06 -2.56 0.74
C GLU A 281 15.99 -3.57 1.14
N SER A 282 15.47 -3.39 2.35
CA SER A 282 14.44 -4.25 2.93
C SER A 282 13.18 -4.16 2.06
N ASN A 283 12.77 -5.31 1.52
CA ASN A 283 11.58 -5.40 0.71
C ASN A 283 10.33 -5.34 1.60
N SER A 284 9.79 -4.14 1.84
CA SER A 284 8.63 -3.89 2.69
C SER A 284 7.44 -4.77 2.32
N VAL A 285 6.76 -5.32 3.33
CA VAL A 285 5.48 -6.01 3.15
C VAL A 285 4.38 -4.96 3.12
N GLU A 286 3.58 -4.89 2.06
CA GLU A 286 2.51 -3.87 1.94
C GLU A 286 1.13 -4.44 2.27
N SER A 287 0.93 -5.75 2.02
CA SER A 287 -0.36 -6.36 2.28
C SER A 287 -0.25 -7.84 2.62
N VAL A 288 -1.16 -8.31 3.49
CA VAL A 288 -1.22 -9.70 3.95
C VAL A 288 -2.66 -10.17 4.00
N GLY A 289 -2.89 -11.48 3.89
CA GLY A 289 -4.25 -12.02 4.03
C GLY A 289 -4.34 -13.53 4.08
N PHE A 290 -5.47 -14.00 4.59
CA PHE A 290 -5.83 -15.42 4.69
C PHE A 290 -6.79 -15.82 3.59
N CYS A 291 -6.55 -16.98 2.97
CA CYS A 291 -7.53 -17.63 2.12
C CYS A 291 -8.71 -18.14 2.97
N ASN A 292 -9.93 -17.95 2.48
CA ASN A 292 -11.14 -18.31 3.21
C ASN A 292 -11.54 -19.79 3.08
N ILE A 293 -11.00 -20.49 2.07
CA ILE A 293 -11.41 -21.86 1.73
C ILE A 293 -10.29 -22.90 1.87
N LEU A 294 -9.02 -22.46 1.80
CA LEU A 294 -7.84 -23.31 1.88
C LEU A 294 -6.91 -22.78 2.98
N PRO A 295 -6.05 -23.62 3.59
CA PRO A 295 -5.08 -23.19 4.58
C PRO A 295 -3.90 -22.49 3.90
N LEU A 296 -4.17 -21.38 3.22
CA LEU A 296 -3.19 -20.57 2.49
C LEU A 296 -3.17 -19.15 3.05
N ILE A 297 -2.00 -18.54 3.00
CA ILE A 297 -1.83 -17.09 3.23
C ILE A 297 -1.09 -16.48 2.06
N ALA A 298 -1.32 -15.19 1.84
CA ALA A 298 -0.58 -14.40 0.87
C ALA A 298 0.12 -13.24 1.58
N VAL A 299 1.32 -12.94 1.10
CA VAL A 299 2.14 -11.80 1.51
C VAL A 299 2.53 -11.06 0.23
N ALA A 300 2.17 -9.79 0.15
CA ALA A 300 2.47 -8.91 -0.97
C ALA A 300 3.53 -7.90 -0.57
N TYR A 301 4.48 -7.70 -1.47
CA TYR A 301 5.70 -6.93 -1.24
C TYR A 301 5.81 -5.74 -2.18
N LEU A 302 6.54 -4.72 -1.74
CA LEU A 302 6.83 -3.52 -2.51
C LEU A 302 7.73 -3.78 -3.73
N ASP A 303 8.50 -4.88 -3.77
CA ASP A 303 9.28 -5.28 -4.96
C ASP A 303 8.45 -5.96 -6.07
N GLY A 304 7.12 -6.02 -5.91
CA GLY A 304 6.22 -6.67 -6.86
C GLY A 304 6.07 -8.18 -6.64
N THR A 305 6.68 -8.76 -5.60
CA THR A 305 6.50 -10.17 -5.26
C THR A 305 5.17 -10.40 -4.54
N LEU A 306 4.36 -11.33 -5.04
CA LEU A 306 3.26 -11.95 -4.32
C LEU A 306 3.69 -13.37 -3.91
N ALA A 307 3.87 -13.59 -2.61
CA ALA A 307 4.25 -14.88 -2.07
C ALA A 307 3.05 -15.58 -1.43
N ILE A 308 2.81 -16.83 -1.83
CA ILE A 308 1.71 -17.64 -1.33
C ILE A 308 2.29 -18.79 -0.52
N TYR A 309 1.93 -18.86 0.75
CA TYR A 309 2.41 -19.87 1.68
C TYR A 309 1.30 -20.83 2.09
N ASP A 310 1.71 -22.06 2.39
CA ASP A 310 0.88 -23.01 3.11
C ASP A 310 0.86 -22.65 4.60
N LEU A 311 -0.32 -22.40 5.17
CA LEU A 311 -0.46 -21.93 6.55
C LEU A 311 0.02 -22.98 7.57
N SER A 312 -0.21 -24.26 7.31
CA SER A 312 0.09 -25.34 8.26
C SER A 312 1.58 -25.69 8.27
N THR A 313 2.20 -25.77 7.09
CA THR A 313 3.61 -26.14 6.94
C THR A 313 4.55 -24.93 6.89
N GLN A 314 4.00 -23.73 6.73
CA GLN A 314 4.75 -22.47 6.53
C GLN A 314 5.65 -22.48 5.29
N ALA A 315 5.45 -23.44 4.39
CA ALA A 315 6.23 -23.56 3.17
C ALA A 315 5.75 -22.58 2.11
N LEU A 316 6.69 -21.93 1.43
CA LEU A 316 6.42 -21.13 0.24
C LEU A 316 5.92 -22.06 -0.88
N ARG A 317 4.71 -21.82 -1.37
CA ARG A 317 4.12 -22.58 -2.48
C ARG A 317 4.42 -21.92 -3.80
N HIS A 318 4.14 -20.63 -3.91
CA HIS A 318 4.24 -19.87 -5.15
C HIS A 318 4.84 -18.50 -4.91
N ARG A 319 5.61 -18.05 -5.89
CA ARG A 319 6.13 -16.69 -6.00
C ARG A 319 5.67 -16.11 -7.33
N CYS A 320 4.71 -15.20 -7.26
CA CYS A 320 4.13 -14.53 -8.44
C CYS A 320 4.78 -13.14 -8.57
N ARG A 321 5.18 -12.74 -9.77
CA ARG A 321 5.90 -11.47 -10.01
C ARG A 321 4.98 -10.47 -10.72
N HIS A 322 4.94 -9.25 -10.19
CA HIS A 322 4.38 -8.06 -10.82
C HIS A 322 5.52 -7.22 -11.42
N GLU A 323 5.17 -6.33 -12.34
CA GLU A 323 6.14 -5.39 -12.96
C GLU A 323 6.52 -4.26 -12.00
N ALA A 324 5.62 -3.91 -11.09
CA ALA A 324 5.82 -2.89 -10.06
C ALA A 324 5.35 -3.39 -8.68
N GLY A 325 5.61 -2.58 -7.66
CA GLY A 325 5.25 -2.87 -6.27
C GLY A 325 3.76 -3.12 -6.07
N ILE A 326 3.42 -4.06 -5.19
CA ILE A 326 2.03 -4.37 -4.85
C ILE A 326 1.61 -3.49 -3.67
N VAL A 327 0.47 -2.82 -3.79
CA VAL A 327 -0.05 -1.92 -2.75
C VAL A 327 -1.03 -2.64 -1.84
N HIS A 328 -1.99 -3.37 -2.41
CA HIS A 328 -2.97 -4.11 -1.64
C HIS A 328 -3.24 -5.50 -2.23
N LEU A 329 -3.64 -6.43 -1.35
CA LEU A 329 -4.19 -7.73 -1.72
C LEU A 329 -5.56 -7.96 -1.09
N ARG A 330 -6.41 -8.71 -1.80
CA ARG A 330 -7.73 -9.15 -1.31
C ARG A 330 -8.02 -10.56 -1.78
N TRP A 331 -8.31 -11.45 -0.82
CA TRP A 331 -8.79 -12.79 -1.11
C TRP A 331 -10.27 -12.76 -1.47
N GLU A 332 -10.67 -13.55 -2.46
CA GLU A 332 -12.09 -13.82 -2.67
C GLU A 332 -12.67 -14.64 -1.50
N GLN A 333 -13.93 -14.40 -1.16
CA GLN A 333 -14.62 -15.11 -0.09
C GLN A 333 -14.87 -16.60 -0.37
N SER A 334 -15.10 -16.95 -1.64
CA SER A 334 -15.60 -18.27 -2.05
C SER A 334 -14.62 -19.10 -2.88
N SER A 335 -13.42 -18.59 -3.18
CA SER A 335 -12.44 -19.28 -4.01
C SER A 335 -11.00 -19.08 -3.50
N SER A 336 -10.04 -19.73 -4.18
CA SER A 336 -8.61 -19.58 -3.96
C SER A 336 -7.99 -18.43 -4.76
N VAL A 337 -8.79 -17.55 -5.34
CA VAL A 337 -8.28 -16.39 -6.10
C VAL A 337 -7.92 -15.27 -5.13
N VAL A 338 -6.73 -14.72 -5.31
CA VAL A 338 -6.27 -13.49 -4.66
C VAL A 338 -6.14 -12.40 -5.72
N SER A 339 -6.74 -11.25 -5.45
CA SER A 339 -6.63 -10.06 -6.29
C SER A 339 -5.60 -9.11 -5.69
N THR A 340 -4.80 -8.47 -6.54
CA THR A 340 -3.75 -7.54 -6.15
C THR A 340 -3.80 -6.30 -7.02
N CYS A 341 -3.56 -5.14 -6.42
CA CYS A 341 -3.33 -3.90 -7.17
C CYS A 341 -1.87 -3.47 -7.02
N SER A 342 -1.32 -2.88 -8.07
CA SER A 342 0.09 -2.51 -8.13
C SER A 342 0.29 -1.07 -8.58
N LEU A 343 1.52 -0.59 -8.36
CA LEU A 343 1.96 0.76 -8.71
C LEU A 343 2.04 1.00 -10.23
N ASP A 344 1.90 -0.03 -11.06
CA ASP A 344 1.81 0.06 -12.52
C ASP A 344 0.40 0.37 -13.04
N GLY A 345 -0.56 0.63 -12.15
CA GLY A 345 -1.93 0.94 -12.54
C GLY A 345 -2.80 -0.27 -12.87
N ALA A 346 -2.32 -1.51 -12.63
CA ALA A 346 -3.03 -2.73 -12.97
C ALA A 346 -3.64 -3.45 -11.75
N LEU A 347 -4.83 -4.02 -11.94
CA LEU A 347 -5.47 -4.97 -11.04
C LEU A 347 -5.29 -6.39 -11.60
N ARG A 348 -4.75 -7.31 -10.81
CA ARG A 348 -4.44 -8.68 -11.23
C ARG A 348 -5.12 -9.71 -10.34
N LEU A 349 -5.58 -10.80 -10.95
CA LEU A 349 -6.23 -11.92 -10.26
C LEU A 349 -5.33 -13.15 -10.40
N TRP A 350 -5.00 -13.81 -9.29
CA TRP A 350 -4.09 -14.95 -9.25
C TRP A 350 -4.77 -16.18 -8.64
N ASP A 351 -4.66 -17.35 -9.26
CA ASP A 351 -5.11 -18.61 -8.65
C ASP A 351 -4.05 -19.10 -7.66
N ALA A 352 -4.33 -19.02 -6.36
CA ALA A 352 -3.37 -19.37 -5.33
C ALA A 352 -2.97 -20.84 -5.28
N ARG A 353 -3.72 -21.74 -5.94
CA ARG A 353 -3.34 -23.16 -6.01
C ARG A 353 -2.23 -23.39 -7.02
N SER A 354 -2.25 -22.67 -8.14
CA SER A 354 -1.34 -22.84 -9.26
C SER A 354 -0.24 -21.77 -9.33
N GLY A 355 -0.47 -20.58 -8.75
CA GLY A 355 0.40 -19.42 -8.87
C GLY A 355 0.24 -18.69 -10.21
N ASN A 356 -0.73 -19.10 -11.04
CA ASN A 356 -0.92 -18.53 -12.36
C ASN A 356 -1.80 -17.27 -12.30
N LEU A 357 -1.47 -16.32 -13.18
CA LEU A 357 -2.32 -15.17 -13.48
C LEU A 357 -3.61 -15.66 -14.17
N VAL A 358 -4.75 -15.25 -13.64
CA VAL A 358 -6.10 -15.57 -14.16
C VAL A 358 -6.57 -14.46 -15.09
N ALA A 359 -6.41 -13.20 -14.67
CA ALA A 359 -6.80 -12.02 -15.43
C ALA A 359 -5.99 -10.81 -14.99
N GLU A 360 -5.85 -9.84 -15.89
CA GLU A 360 -5.25 -8.54 -15.69
C GLU A 360 -6.22 -7.49 -16.23
N TYR A 361 -6.43 -6.41 -15.46
CA TYR A 361 -7.28 -5.29 -15.80
C TYR A 361 -6.44 -4.00 -15.75
N LYS A 362 -6.41 -3.27 -16.86
CA LYS A 362 -5.68 -2.01 -17.03
C LYS A 362 -6.63 -0.86 -17.30
N GLY A 363 -6.14 0.37 -17.14
CA GLY A 363 -6.88 1.57 -17.50
C GLY A 363 -6.44 2.81 -16.72
N HIS A 364 -5.87 2.64 -15.53
CA HIS A 364 -5.25 3.75 -14.82
C HIS A 364 -3.94 4.16 -15.49
N THR A 365 -3.69 5.46 -15.55
CA THR A 365 -2.45 6.03 -16.13
C THR A 365 -1.36 6.26 -15.07
N ALA A 366 -1.67 5.98 -13.81
CA ALA A 366 -0.79 6.10 -12.65
C ALA A 366 -1.01 4.92 -11.68
N GLU A 367 -0.29 4.91 -10.56
CA GLU A 367 -0.39 3.88 -9.54
C GLU A 367 -1.79 3.73 -8.95
N ILE A 368 -2.21 2.49 -8.64
CA ILE A 368 -3.40 2.24 -7.82
C ILE A 368 -3.00 2.34 -6.34
N LEU A 369 -3.68 3.22 -5.61
CA LEU A 369 -3.42 3.50 -4.19
C LEU A 369 -4.33 2.68 -3.26
N ASP A 370 -5.55 2.37 -3.69
CA ASP A 370 -6.48 1.52 -2.93
C ASP A 370 -7.44 0.80 -3.87
N PHE A 371 -7.97 -0.34 -3.44
CA PHE A 371 -9.04 -1.01 -4.14
C PHE A 371 -9.95 -1.81 -3.22
N THR A 372 -11.15 -2.07 -3.72
CA THR A 372 -12.18 -2.85 -3.05
C THR A 372 -12.91 -3.74 -4.06
N MET A 373 -13.52 -4.81 -3.56
CA MET A 373 -14.31 -5.72 -4.38
C MET A 373 -15.61 -6.06 -3.66
N ASN A 374 -16.65 -6.36 -4.44
CA ASN A 374 -17.87 -6.92 -3.87
C ASN A 374 -17.64 -8.35 -3.37
N ARG A 375 -18.55 -8.83 -2.53
CA ARG A 375 -18.45 -10.16 -1.90
C ARG A 375 -18.38 -11.29 -2.93
N GLU A 376 -19.04 -11.12 -4.07
CA GLU A 376 -19.10 -12.09 -5.16
C GLU A 376 -17.84 -12.07 -6.06
N ALA A 377 -16.96 -11.07 -5.89
CA ALA A 377 -15.79 -10.81 -6.74
C ALA A 377 -16.13 -10.74 -8.23
N THR A 378 -17.24 -10.06 -8.55
CA THR A 378 -17.68 -9.74 -9.92
C THR A 378 -17.48 -8.27 -10.25
N LEU A 379 -17.13 -7.45 -9.26
CA LEU A 379 -16.97 -6.02 -9.37
C LEU A 379 -15.77 -5.61 -8.51
N ALA A 380 -14.85 -4.86 -9.11
CA ALA A 380 -13.79 -4.15 -8.40
C ALA A 380 -13.94 -2.64 -8.59
N VAL A 381 -13.53 -1.88 -7.58
CA VAL A 381 -13.38 -0.44 -7.68
C VAL A 381 -11.99 -0.08 -7.19
N THR A 382 -11.24 0.69 -7.99
CA THR A 382 -9.84 1.06 -7.75
C THR A 382 -9.71 2.58 -7.71
N ALA A 383 -8.89 3.08 -6.79
CA ALA A 383 -8.55 4.49 -6.64
C ALA A 383 -7.07 4.70 -6.98
N SER A 384 -6.75 5.76 -7.72
CA SER A 384 -5.41 5.97 -8.28
C SER A 384 -4.91 7.39 -8.10
N GLY A 385 -3.59 7.55 -8.23
CA GLY A 385 -2.91 8.84 -8.35
C GLY A 385 -3.22 9.60 -9.64
N ASP A 386 -3.95 9.02 -10.60
CA ASP A 386 -4.43 9.71 -11.81
C ASP A 386 -5.68 10.58 -11.58
N ASN A 387 -6.07 10.77 -10.31
CA ASN A 387 -7.25 11.48 -9.85
C ASN A 387 -8.58 10.81 -10.22
N GLN A 388 -8.54 9.55 -10.65
CA GLN A 388 -9.72 8.79 -11.07
C GLN A 388 -9.99 7.62 -10.12
N VAL A 389 -11.26 7.22 -10.15
CA VAL A 389 -11.73 5.96 -9.57
C VAL A 389 -12.34 5.14 -10.70
N LYS A 390 -11.85 3.93 -10.91
CA LYS A 390 -12.33 3.05 -11.99
C LYS A 390 -13.11 1.88 -11.42
N VAL A 391 -14.13 1.46 -12.17
CA VAL A 391 -14.95 0.29 -11.87
C VAL A 391 -14.69 -0.76 -12.95
N PHE A 392 -14.44 -1.99 -12.51
CA PHE A 392 -14.18 -3.12 -13.39
C PHE A 392 -15.17 -4.25 -13.10
N CYS A 393 -15.90 -4.72 -14.11
CA CYS A 393 -16.61 -5.98 -14.03
C CYS A 393 -15.61 -7.13 -14.20
N LEU A 394 -15.38 -7.83 -13.10
CA LEU A 394 -14.45 -8.94 -13.06
C LEU A 394 -15.10 -10.16 -13.72
N GLN A 395 -14.72 -10.42 -14.96
CA GLN A 395 -15.09 -11.64 -15.66
C GLN A 395 -14.07 -12.74 -15.37
N ARG A 396 -14.55 -13.98 -15.26
CA ARG A 396 -13.68 -15.15 -15.27
C ARG A 396 -14.00 -16.02 -16.46
N PRO A 397 -12.99 -16.65 -17.08
CA PRO A 397 -13.22 -17.64 -18.11
C PRO A 397 -14.07 -18.84 -17.65
N ASP A 398 -14.20 -19.06 -16.34
CA ASP A 398 -14.84 -20.23 -15.72
C ASP A 398 -16.17 -19.96 -14.99
N ARG A 399 -16.76 -18.75 -15.12
CA ARG A 399 -18.06 -18.42 -14.51
C ARG A 399 -19.16 -18.10 -15.52
#